data_AF-A0A924JUC0-F1
#
_entry.id   AF-A0A924JUC0-F1
#
_cell.length_a   1.000
_cell.length_b   1.000
_cell.length_c   1.000
_cell.angle_alpha   90.00
_cell.angle_beta   90.00
_cell.angle_gamma   90.00
#
_symmetry.space_group_name_H-M   'P 1'
#
loop_
_entity.id
_entity.type
_entity.pdbx_description
1 polymer ?
#
loop_
_entity_poly.entity_id
_entity_poly.type
_entity_poly.pdbx_seq_one_letter_code
_entity_poly.pdbx_strand_id
1 'polypeptide(L)' 'MTQNNTTPAGGIGLPGLLFLLFLTLKLTGVIEWSWWWVTAPLWIPTAILIAIVAVAGVVFAIKDKR' A
#
# COMPACT_ATOMS: atom_id res chain seq x y z
N MET A 1 -10.28 38.53 10.12
CA MET A 1 -10.37 37.06 10.00
C MET A 1 -9.17 36.60 9.18
N THR A 2 -8.18 35.98 9.81
CA THR A 2 -6.92 35.60 9.13
C THR A 2 -7.10 34.21 8.52
N GLN A 3 -7.14 34.13 7.19
CA GLN A 3 -7.13 32.88 6.45
C GLN A 3 -5.73 32.27 6.58
N ASN A 4 -5.60 31.27 7.44
CA ASN A 4 -4.41 30.43 7.55
C ASN A 4 -4.42 29.43 6.38
N ASN A 5 -3.95 29.87 5.22
CA ASN A 5 -3.64 28.98 4.11
C ASN A 5 -2.38 28.17 4.47
N THR A 6 -2.56 27.15 5.31
CA THR A 6 -1.55 26.11 5.53
C THR A 6 -1.47 25.29 4.26
N THR A 7 -0.59 25.69 3.34
CA THR A 7 -0.17 24.87 2.21
C THR A 7 0.24 23.51 2.76
N PRO A 8 -0.43 22.40 2.40
CA PRO A 8 0.03 21.08 2.81
C PRO A 8 1.42 20.90 2.19
N ALA A 9 2.44 20.89 3.04
CA ALA A 9 3.80 20.54 2.64
C ALA A 9 3.77 19.08 2.17
N GLY A 10 3.77 18.88 0.85
CA GLY A 10 3.76 17.57 0.21
C GLY A 10 5.09 16.85 0.42
N GLY A 11 5.26 16.23 1.59
CA GLY A 11 6.37 15.31 1.86
C GLY A 11 6.13 13.98 1.17
N ILE A 12 7.21 13.32 0.72
CA ILE A 12 7.16 11.93 0.27
C ILE A 12 6.57 11.12 1.43
N GLY A 13 5.38 10.54 1.22
CA GLY A 13 4.75 9.71 2.24
C GLY A 13 5.70 8.58 2.64
N LEU A 14 5.73 8.24 3.93
CA LEU A 14 6.44 7.08 4.47
C LEU A 14 6.44 5.85 3.55
N PRO A 15 5.32 5.42 2.91
CA PRO A 15 5.34 4.27 2.00
C PRO A 15 6.26 4.44 0.78
N GLY A 16 6.38 5.65 0.22
CA GLY A 16 7.27 5.93 -0.91
C GLY A 16 8.75 5.85 -0.52
N LEU A 17 9.09 6.34 0.67
CA LEU A 17 10.45 6.24 1.22
C LEU A 17 10.82 4.78 1.53
N LEU A 18 9.91 4.01 2.15
CA LEU A 18 10.13 2.58 2.41
C LEU A 18 10.31 1.80 1.11
N PHE A 19 9.51 2.08 0.07
CA PHE A 19 9.67 1.46 -1.24
C PHE A 19 11.05 1.75 -1.84
N LEU A 20 11.49 3.01 -1.81
CA LEU A 20 12.80 3.40 -2.31
C LEU A 20 13.96 2.78 -1.50
N LEU A 21 13.79 2.67 -0.19
CA LEU A 21 14.75 2.00 0.71
C LEU A 21 14.89 0.51 0.37
N PHE A 22 13.78 -0.23 0.27
CA PHE A 22 13.82 -1.65 -0.11
C PHE A 22 14.37 -1.85 -1.53
N LEU A 23 14.02 -0.96 -2.47
CA LEU A 23 14.52 -1.00 -3.84
C LEU A 23 16.04 -0.81 -3.90
N THR A 24 16.56 0.18 -3.18
CA THR A 24 18.01 0.44 -3.12
C THR A 24 18.77 -0.70 -2.46
N LEU A 25 18.27 -1.25 -1.33
CA LEU A 25 18.89 -2.41 -0.69
C LEU A 25 18.88 -3.67 -1.57
N LYS A 26 17.87 -3.85 -2.42
CA LYS A 26 17.79 -4.96 -3.39
C LYS A 26 18.82 -4.80 -4.50
N LEU A 27 19.01 -3.57 -5.01
CA LEU A 27 19.98 -3.25 -6.06
C LEU A 27 21.42 -3.33 -5.58
N THR A 28 21.69 -2.97 -4.32
CA THR A 28 23.03 -3.10 -3.71
C THR A 28 23.36 -4.53 -3.28
N GLY A 29 22.47 -5.49 -3.53
CA GLY A 29 22.74 -6.92 -3.28
C GLY A 29 22.76 -7.32 -1.82
N VAL A 30 22.29 -6.46 -0.90
CA VAL A 30 22.25 -6.76 0.54
C VAL A 30 21.19 -7.83 0.86
N ILE A 31 20.15 -7.96 0.02
CA ILE A 31 19.01 -8.85 0.26
C ILE A 31 18.69 -9.72 -0.96
N GLU A 32 18.75 -11.04 -0.80
CA GLU A 32 18.41 -12.01 -1.88
C GLU A 32 16.90 -12.19 -2.12
N TRP A 33 16.06 -11.61 -1.26
CA TRP A 33 14.60 -11.78 -1.26
C TRP A 33 13.91 -11.58 -2.62
N SER A 34 12.82 -12.29 -2.83
CA SER A 34 12.01 -12.18 -4.05
C SER A 34 11.50 -10.75 -4.26
N TRP A 35 11.39 -10.34 -5.53
CA TRP A 35 10.92 -9.01 -5.94
C TRP A 35 9.53 -8.65 -5.37
N TRP A 36 8.72 -9.66 -5.07
CA TRP A 36 7.44 -9.54 -4.37
C TRP A 36 7.56 -8.81 -3.02
N TRP A 37 8.57 -9.11 -2.20
CA TRP A 37 8.75 -8.43 -0.90
C TRP A 37 9.24 -6.98 -1.05
N VAL A 38 10.01 -6.70 -2.10
CA VAL A 38 10.48 -5.33 -2.39
C VAL A 38 9.31 -4.43 -2.75
N THR A 39 8.34 -4.95 -3.50
CA THR A 39 7.13 -4.22 -3.85
C THR A 39 6.07 -4.24 -2.75
N ALA A 40 6.19 -5.06 -1.70
CA ALA A 40 5.18 -5.19 -0.63
C ALA A 40 4.58 -3.85 -0.18
N PRO A 41 5.36 -2.82 0.17
CA PRO A 41 4.82 -1.50 0.53
C PRO A 41 3.90 -0.86 -0.52
N LEU A 42 4.07 -1.18 -1.80
CA LEU A 42 3.26 -0.70 -2.91
C LEU A 42 1.94 -1.46 -3.07
N TRP A 43 1.93 -2.79 -2.90
CA TRP A 43 0.73 -3.62 -3.12
C TRP A 43 -0.04 -3.97 -1.85
N ILE A 44 0.50 -3.73 -0.64
CA ILE A 44 -0.25 -3.90 0.61
C ILE A 44 -1.61 -3.17 0.58
N PRO A 45 -1.71 -1.88 0.17
CA PRO A 45 -3.01 -1.20 0.09
C PRO A 45 -3.96 -1.89 -0.89
N THR A 46 -3.47 -2.28 -2.07
CA THR A 46 -4.24 -2.99 -3.10
C THR A 46 -4.70 -4.36 -2.62
N ALA A 47 -3.84 -5.12 -1.95
CA ALA A 47 -4.13 -6.45 -1.43
C ALA A 47 -5.22 -6.41 -0.36
N ILE A 48 -5.16 -5.43 0.55
CA ILE A 48 -6.22 -5.20 1.56
C ILE A 48 -7.55 -4.91 0.86
N LEU A 49 -7.54 -4.06 -0.18
CA LEU A 49 -8.73 -3.68 -0.91
C LEU A 49 -9.36 -4.88 -1.63
N ILE A 50 -8.55 -5.71 -2.29
CA ILE A 50 -8.99 -6.97 -2.91
C ILE A 50 -9.59 -7.92 -1.87
N ALA A 51 -8.93 -8.07 -0.71
CA ALA A 51 -9.42 -8.93 0.36
C ALA A 51 -10.79 -8.47 0.89
N ILE A 52 -10.98 -7.16 1.09
CA ILE A 52 -12.27 -6.58 1.51
C ILE A 52 -13.35 -6.86 0.47
N VAL A 53 -13.06 -6.63 -0.82
CA VAL A 53 -14.01 -6.88 -1.91
C VAL A 53 -14.37 -8.37 -2.00
N ALA A 54 -13.39 -9.25 -1.86
CA ALA A 54 -13.62 -10.69 -1.87
C ALA A 54 -14.52 -11.13 -0.71
N VAL A 55 -14.24 -10.67 0.51
CA VAL A 55 -15.07 -10.97 1.69
C VAL A 55 -16.48 -10.40 1.53
N ALA A 56 -16.62 -9.16 1.07
CA ALA A 56 -17.91 -8.54 0.83
C ALA A 56 -18.72 -9.30 -0.23
N GLY A 57 -18.08 -9.73 -1.33
CA GLY A 57 -18.70 -10.54 -2.38
C GLY A 57 -19.15 -11.91 -1.86
N VAL A 58 -18.34 -12.58 -1.05
CA VAL A 58 -18.70 -13.85 -0.40
C VAL A 58 -19.89 -13.66 0.54
N VAL A 59 -19.87 -12.63 1.39
CA VAL A 59 -20.99 -12.33 2.31
C VAL A 59 -22.26 -12.01 1.54
N PHE A 60 -22.17 -11.25 0.45
CA PHE A 60 -23.31 -10.94 -0.41
C PHE A 60 -23.86 -12.21 -1.08
N ALA A 61 -23.00 -13.06 -1.64
CA ALA A 61 -23.41 -14.32 -2.24
C ALA A 61 -24.05 -15.29 -1.23
N ILE A 62 -23.57 -15.30 0.02
CA ILE A 62 -24.20 -16.08 1.11
C ILE A 62 -25.57 -15.51 1.49
N LYS A 63 -25.71 -14.17 1.53
CA LYS A 63 -26.99 -13.51 1.82
C LYS A 63 -28.01 -13.68 0.70
N ASP A 64 -27.60 -13.54 -0.55
CA ASP A 64 -28.44 -13.69 -1.75
C ASP A 64 -29.01 -15.11 -1.88
N LYS A 65 -28.28 -16.12 -1.39
CA LYS A 65 -28.71 -17.51 -1.43
C LYS A 65 -29.68 -17.92 -0.31
N ARG A 66 -30.01 -17.04 0.65
CA ARG A 66 -30.99 -17.28 1.71
C ARG A 66 -32.30 -16.54 1.43
#